data_AF-A0A2E1XPJ9-F1
#
_entry.id   AF-A0A2E1XPJ9-F1
#
_cell.length_a   1.000
_cell.length_b   1.000
_cell.length_c   1.000
_cell.angle_alpha   90.00
_cell.angle_beta   90.00
_cell.angle_gamma   90.00
#
_symmetry.space_group_name_H-M   'P 1'
#
loop_
_entity.id
_entity.type
_entity.pdbx_description
1 polymer ?
#
loop_
_entity_poly.entity_id
_entity_poly.type
_entity_poly.pdbx_seq_one_letter_code
_entity_poly.pdbx_strand_id
1 'polypeptide(L)'
;MKISIKYWSTILITFLFYSCSGWSKKDKEIYLSECKRAKLDTTFCDCSLNKIINKYSSFEEAMRNEEDFPEILISCKEGTK
;
A
#
# COMPACT_ATOMS: atom_id res chain seq x y z
N MET A 1 -4.02 -16.15 51.68
CA MET A 1 -4.29 -16.24 50.22
C MET A 1 -3.43 -15.18 49.54
N LYS A 2 -2.38 -15.59 48.82
CA LYS A 2 -1.43 -14.70 48.14
C LYS A 2 -1.75 -14.74 46.64
N ILE A 3 -2.49 -13.76 46.15
CA ILE A 3 -2.66 -13.57 44.71
C ILE A 3 -1.58 -12.57 44.30
N SER A 4 -0.49 -13.13 43.78
CA SER A 4 0.70 -12.41 43.34
C SER A 4 0.38 -11.55 42.12
N ILE A 5 0.31 -10.24 42.33
CA ILE A 5 0.30 -9.21 41.29
C ILE A 5 1.68 -9.26 40.60
N LYS A 6 1.81 -10.03 39.51
CA LYS A 6 3.09 -10.21 38.81
C LYS A 6 2.96 -10.41 37.29
N TYR A 7 1.92 -9.90 36.63
CA TYR A 7 1.81 -10.03 35.16
C TYR A 7 1.10 -8.85 34.49
N TRP A 8 1.43 -7.62 34.87
CA TRP A 8 0.83 -6.41 34.28
C TRP A 8 1.88 -5.40 33.77
N SER A 9 3.03 -5.88 33.26
CA SER A 9 4.06 -4.99 32.68
C SER A 9 4.71 -5.49 31.40
N THR A 10 4.14 -6.50 30.74
CA THR A 10 4.71 -7.08 29.50
C THR A 10 3.76 -6.98 28.29
N ILE A 11 2.99 -5.90 28.19
CA ILE A 11 2.16 -5.63 27.00
C ILE A 11 2.20 -4.12 26.71
N LEU A 12 3.35 -3.60 26.25
CA LEU A 12 3.37 -2.21 25.72
C LEU A 12 4.51 -1.90 24.71
N ILE A 13 5.17 -2.90 24.13
CA ILE A 13 6.35 -2.64 23.24
C ILE A 13 6.10 -3.06 21.77
N THR A 14 4.95 -3.62 21.42
CA THR A 14 4.71 -4.14 20.05
C THR A 14 4.01 -3.17 19.08
N PHE A 15 3.67 -1.94 19.47
CA PHE A 15 2.90 -1.01 18.63
C PHE A 15 3.72 0.02 17.81
N LEU A 16 5.05 -0.03 17.85
CA LEU A 16 5.89 0.99 17.17
C LEU A 16 6.12 0.74 15.66
N PHE A 17 5.55 -0.31 15.06
CA PHE A 17 5.75 -0.62 13.63
C PHE A 17 4.59 -0.23 12.70
N TYR A 18 3.56 0.47 13.20
CA TYR A 18 2.30 0.60 12.45
C TYR A 18 2.31 1.59 11.27
N SER A 19 3.45 2.20 10.89
CA SER A 19 3.45 3.13 9.74
C SER A 19 4.73 3.22 8.92
N CYS A 20 5.53 2.15 8.85
CA CYS A 20 6.55 2.05 7.78
C CYS A 20 5.89 1.52 6.50
N SER A 21 5.20 2.39 5.76
CA SER A 21 4.85 2.13 4.37
C SER A 21 6.15 1.99 3.58
N GLY A 22 6.39 0.86 2.92
CA GLY A 22 7.54 0.67 2.02
C GLY A 22 7.44 1.51 0.73
N TRP A 23 6.38 2.31 0.59
CA TRP A 23 6.24 3.35 -0.42
C TRP A 23 6.60 4.71 0.15
N SER A 24 7.63 5.33 -0.41
CA SER A 24 7.94 6.73 -0.17
C SER A 24 6.98 7.66 -0.91
N LYS A 25 7.00 8.95 -0.56
CA LYS A 25 6.27 9.97 -1.32
C LYS A 25 6.75 10.02 -2.78
N LYS A 26 8.06 9.88 -2.99
CA LYS A 26 8.68 9.91 -4.31
C LYS A 26 8.22 8.75 -5.18
N ASP A 27 8.04 7.55 -4.62
CA ASP A 27 7.57 6.38 -5.38
C ASP A 27 6.15 6.58 -5.89
N LYS A 28 5.28 7.16 -5.04
CA LYS A 28 3.91 7.52 -5.42
C LYS A 28 3.91 8.59 -6.52
N GLU A 29 4.76 9.61 -6.40
CA GLU A 29 4.90 10.66 -7.43
C GLU A 29 5.41 10.10 -8.76
N ILE A 30 6.39 9.19 -8.75
CA ILE A 30 6.89 8.51 -9.95
C ILE A 30 5.77 7.72 -10.60
N TYR A 31 5.06 6.90 -9.83
CA TYR A 31 3.94 6.09 -10.34
C TYR A 31 2.88 6.97 -11.02
N LEU A 32 2.45 8.05 -10.37
CA LEU A 32 1.45 8.97 -10.92
C LEU A 32 1.96 9.71 -12.17
N SER A 33 3.24 10.10 -12.18
CA SER A 33 3.87 10.72 -13.35
C SER A 33 3.87 9.77 -14.55
N GLU A 34 4.20 8.49 -14.32
CA GLU A 34 4.20 7.46 -15.36
C GLU A 34 2.78 7.15 -15.87
N CYS A 35 1.81 7.08 -14.97
CA CYS A 35 0.42 6.92 -15.32
C CYS A 35 -0.10 8.10 -16.18
N LYS A 36 0.25 9.33 -15.81
CA LYS A 36 -0.07 10.53 -16.60
C LYS A 36 0.66 10.56 -17.94
N ARG A 37 1.93 10.12 -17.99
CA ARG A 37 2.73 9.98 -19.22
C ARG A 37 2.07 9.00 -20.19
N ALA A 38 1.46 7.94 -19.67
CA ALA A 38 0.64 7.00 -20.44
C ALA A 38 -0.73 7.56 -20.87
N LYS A 39 -1.02 8.85 -20.59
CA LYS A 39 -2.28 9.54 -20.91
C LYS A 39 -3.51 8.90 -20.29
N LEU A 40 -3.37 8.30 -19.12
CA LEU A 40 -4.47 7.72 -18.36
C LEU A 40 -5.17 8.81 -17.52
N ASP A 41 -6.45 8.61 -17.25
CA ASP A 41 -7.26 9.53 -16.46
C ASP A 41 -6.74 9.63 -15.01
N THR A 42 -6.84 10.80 -14.39
CA THR A 42 -6.35 11.00 -13.01
C THR A 42 -7.09 10.12 -12.00
N THR A 43 -8.41 9.95 -12.16
CA THR A 43 -9.22 9.06 -11.32
C THR A 43 -8.76 7.62 -11.45
N PHE A 44 -8.42 7.20 -12.67
CA PHE A 44 -7.87 5.88 -12.93
C PHE A 44 -6.51 5.70 -12.26
N CYS A 45 -5.61 6.68 -12.38
CA CYS A 45 -4.29 6.64 -11.77
C CYS A 45 -4.32 6.59 -10.24
N ASP A 46 -5.23 7.33 -9.61
CA ASP A 46 -5.41 7.31 -8.16
C ASP A 46 -5.99 5.97 -7.70
N CYS A 47 -6.95 5.42 -8.46
CA CYS A 47 -7.48 4.08 -8.21
C CYS A 47 -6.38 3.02 -8.28
N SER A 48 -5.58 3.03 -9.36
CA SER A 48 -4.56 2.02 -9.58
C SER A 48 -3.46 2.11 -8.54
N LEU A 49 -3.02 3.33 -8.19
CA LEU A 49 -2.06 3.55 -7.12
C LEU A 49 -2.59 3.00 -5.79
N ASN A 50 -3.82 3.35 -5.40
CA ASN A 50 -4.42 2.89 -4.15
C ASN A 50 -4.51 1.37 -4.07
N LYS A 51 -4.85 0.69 -5.17
CA LYS A 51 -4.90 -0.78 -5.19
C LYS A 51 -3.50 -1.40 -5.09
N ILE A 52 -2.51 -0.84 -5.78
CA ILE A 52 -1.13 -1.33 -5.76
C ILE A 52 -0.50 -1.17 -4.37
N ILE A 53 -0.66 0.00 -3.71
CA ILE A 53 -0.11 0.22 -2.36
C ILE A 53 -0.78 -0.66 -1.30
N ASN A 54 -2.03 -1.07 -1.52
CA ASN A 54 -2.75 -1.97 -0.63
C ASN A 54 -2.37 -3.44 -0.85
N LYS A 55 -1.90 -3.79 -2.07
CA LYS A 55 -1.50 -5.16 -2.41
C LYS A 55 -0.03 -5.45 -2.10
N TYR A 56 0.85 -4.48 -2.33
CA TYR A 56 2.30 -4.65 -2.15
C TYR A 56 2.86 -3.70 -1.11
N SER A 57 3.70 -4.23 -0.23
CA SER A 57 4.25 -3.51 0.91
C SER A 57 5.28 -2.44 0.51
N SER A 58 5.89 -2.56 -0.68
CA SER A 58 6.90 -1.62 -1.20
C SER A 58 6.83 -1.44 -2.72
N PHE A 59 7.43 -0.35 -3.22
CA PHE A 59 7.54 -0.09 -4.66
C PHE A 59 8.31 -1.19 -5.39
N GLU A 60 9.43 -1.65 -4.82
CA GLU A 60 10.25 -2.72 -5.41
C GLU A 60 9.50 -4.04 -5.48
N GLU A 61 8.71 -4.38 -4.46
CA GLU A 61 7.85 -5.56 -4.49
C GLU A 61 6.81 -5.45 -5.61
N ALA A 62 6.16 -4.29 -5.76
CA ALA A 62 5.20 -4.10 -6.84
C ALA A 62 5.84 -4.26 -8.23
N MET A 63 7.06 -3.75 -8.43
CA MET A 63 7.78 -3.90 -9.71
C MET A 63 8.25 -5.32 -10.00
N ARG A 64 8.47 -6.14 -8.95
CA ARG A 64 8.75 -7.57 -9.11
C ARG A 64 7.52 -8.41 -9.43
N ASN A 65 6.32 -7.85 -9.27
CA ASN A 65 5.03 -8.51 -9.50
C ASN A 65 4.19 -7.69 -10.51
N GLU A 66 4.85 -7.08 -11.50
CA GLU A 66 4.18 -6.23 -12.50
C GLU A 66 3.17 -7.01 -13.37
N GLU A 67 3.32 -8.33 -13.46
CA GLU A 67 2.41 -9.24 -14.17
C GLU A 67 0.98 -9.22 -13.63
N ASP A 68 0.79 -8.82 -12.37
CA ASP A 68 -0.51 -8.68 -11.72
C ASP A 68 -1.20 -7.35 -12.07
N PHE A 69 -0.46 -6.39 -12.63
CA PHE A 69 -0.98 -5.05 -12.88
C PHE A 69 -2.18 -5.05 -13.82
N PRO A 70 -2.24 -5.82 -14.92
CA PRO A 70 -3.40 -5.85 -15.80
C PRO A 70 -4.73 -6.09 -15.05
N GLU A 71 -4.76 -7.04 -14.10
CA GLU A 71 -5.96 -7.31 -13.30
C GLU A 71 -6.33 -6.11 -12.41
N ILE A 72 -5.33 -5.54 -11.73
CA ILE A 72 -5.52 -4.35 -10.89
C ILE A 72 -6.07 -3.19 -11.71
N LEU A 73 -5.50 -2.96 -12.90
CA LEU A 73 -5.89 -1.90 -13.83
C LEU A 73 -7.29 -2.11 -14.39
N ILE A 74 -7.67 -3.33 -14.76
CA ILE A 74 -9.04 -3.68 -15.21
C ILE A 74 -10.04 -3.33 -14.12
N SER A 75 -9.75 -3.67 -12.86
CA SER A 75 -10.64 -3.37 -11.74
C SER A 75 -10.86 -1.88 -11.49
N CYS A 76 -9.94 -1.01 -11.94
CA CYS A 76 -10.12 0.45 -11.91
C CYS A 76 -10.94 0.98 -13.08
N LYS A 77 -10.91 0.31 -14.23
CA LYS A 77 -11.74 0.67 -15.38
C LYS A 77 -13.21 0.34 -15.14
N GLU A 78 -13.50 -0.79 -14.52
CA GLU A 78 -14.87 -1.24 -14.26
C GLU A 78 -15.61 -0.40 -13.21
N GLY A 79 -14.89 0.20 -12.26
CA GLY A 79 -15.44 1.11 -11.25
C GLY A 79 -15.70 2.55 -11.71
N THR A 80 -15.46 2.86 -13.00
CA THR A 80 -15.67 4.22 -13.58
C THR A 80 -16.93 4.33 -14.46
N LYS A 81 -17.79 3.29 -14.46
CA LYS A 81 -19.11 3.32 -15.10
C LYS A 81 -20.20 3.81 -14.16
#